data_AF-A0A022S3T2-F1
#
_entry.id   AF-A0A022S3T2-F1
#
_cell.length_a   1.000
_cell.length_b   1.000
_cell.length_c   1.000
_cell.angle_alpha   90.00
_cell.angle_beta   90.00
_cell.angle_gamma   90.00
#
_symmetry.space_group_name_H-M   'P 1'
#
loop_
_entity.id
_entity.type
_entity.pdbx_description
1 polymer ?
#
loop_
_entity_poly.entity_id
_entity_poly.type
_entity_poly.pdbx_seq_one_letter_code
_entity_poly.pdbx_strand_id
1 'polypeptide(L)'
;LALNMLSDEVYDTEWDMIMVDAPRGYFAEAPGRMAAIYSAAVMAKNRKKSGVTHVFVHDMDRRVEKMYAEAFLCKKHFVKAVGRLWHFEIPPAANVGRNFC
;
A
#
# COMPACT_ATOMS: atom_id res chain seq x y z
N LEU A 1 -10.22 8.47 0.40
CA LEU A 1 -9.07 7.71 -0.15
C LEU A 1 -8.38 8.55 -1.22
N ALA A 2 -7.09 8.35 -1.51
CA ALA A 2 -6.37 9.18 -2.50
C ALA A 2 -6.76 8.81 -3.93
N LEU A 3 -6.97 7.53 -4.18
CA LEU A 3 -7.85 7.07 -5.26
C LEU A 3 -9.29 7.21 -4.74
N ASN A 4 -10.08 8.13 -5.30
CA ASN A 4 -11.43 8.50 -4.83
C ASN A 4 -12.54 8.25 -5.87
N MET A 5 -12.22 7.77 -7.07
CA MET A 5 -13.18 7.50 -8.15
C MET A 5 -13.43 5.99 -8.39
N LEU A 6 -12.99 5.13 -7.48
CA LEU A 6 -13.31 3.69 -7.51
C LEU A 6 -14.72 3.46 -6.93
N SER A 7 -15.36 2.35 -7.31
CA SER A 7 -16.65 1.96 -6.75
C SER A 7 -16.52 1.62 -5.26
N ASP A 8 -17.62 1.75 -4.52
CA ASP A 8 -17.68 1.41 -3.09
C ASP A 8 -17.28 -0.04 -2.83
N GLU A 9 -17.63 -0.96 -3.73
CA GLU A 9 -17.20 -2.36 -3.65
C GLU A 9 -15.68 -2.52 -3.51
N VAL A 10 -14.88 -1.68 -4.20
CA VAL A 10 -13.41 -1.75 -4.07
C VAL A 10 -12.96 -1.31 -2.68
N TYR A 11 -13.61 -0.31 -2.09
CA TYR A 11 -13.26 0.22 -0.78
C TYR A 11 -13.75 -0.64 0.38
N ASP A 12 -14.91 -1.27 0.22
CA ASP A 12 -15.55 -2.11 1.23
C ASP A 12 -15.05 -3.56 1.21
N THR A 13 -14.43 -3.98 0.11
CA THR A 13 -13.81 -5.30 0.01
C THR A 13 -12.62 -5.42 0.96
N GLU A 14 -12.67 -6.44 1.82
CA GLU A 14 -11.56 -6.82 2.70
C GLU A 14 -10.54 -7.66 1.93
N TRP A 15 -9.67 -7.00 1.18
CA TRP A 15 -8.64 -7.64 0.38
C TRP A 15 -7.68 -8.47 1.23
N ASP A 16 -7.40 -9.70 0.81
CA ASP A 16 -6.30 -10.49 1.40
C ASP A 16 -4.95 -10.09 0.78
N MET A 17 -4.96 -9.60 -0.46
CA MET A 17 -3.80 -9.11 -1.19
C MET A 17 -4.13 -7.84 -1.97
N ILE A 18 -3.22 -6.87 -1.99
CA ILE A 18 -3.23 -5.71 -2.89
C ILE A 18 -1.88 -5.62 -3.62
N MET A 19 -1.92 -5.50 -4.95
CA MET A 19 -0.74 -5.28 -5.79
C MET A 19 -0.73 -3.86 -6.35
N VAL A 20 0.34 -3.11 -6.09
CA VAL A 20 0.55 -1.75 -6.61
C VAL A 20 1.64 -1.80 -7.68
N ASP A 21 1.22 -1.81 -8.94
CA ASP A 21 2.14 -1.92 -10.10
C ASP A 21 2.08 -0.72 -11.06
N ALA A 22 1.03 0.11 -10.97
CA ALA A 22 0.79 1.21 -11.89
C ALA A 22 0.53 2.53 -11.14
N PRO A 23 0.66 3.70 -11.80
CA PRO A 23 1.09 3.91 -13.20
C PRO A 23 2.61 3.80 -13.40
N ARG A 24 3.05 3.67 -14.65
CA ARG A 24 4.47 3.71 -15.01
C ARG A 24 5.03 5.12 -14.78
N GLY A 25 6.15 5.21 -14.08
CA GLY A 25 6.74 6.48 -13.63
C GLY A 25 8.22 6.63 -13.98
N TYR A 26 8.62 6.47 -15.25
CA TYR A 26 10.05 6.49 -15.65
C TYR A 26 10.62 7.91 -15.89
N PHE A 27 9.82 8.98 -15.79
CA PHE A 27 10.23 10.37 -15.98
C PHE A 27 9.67 11.28 -14.88
N ALA A 28 10.23 12.49 -14.72
CA ALA A 28 9.97 13.34 -13.57
C ALA A 28 8.50 13.76 -13.43
N GLU A 29 7.85 14.03 -14.56
CA GLU A 29 6.46 14.47 -14.67
C GLU A 29 5.46 13.30 -14.68
N ALA A 30 5.95 12.06 -14.76
CA ALA A 30 5.08 10.90 -14.78
C ALA A 30 4.34 10.75 -13.44
N PRO A 31 3.05 10.41 -13.46
CA PRO A 31 2.32 10.14 -12.22
C PRO A 31 3.03 8.99 -11.47
N GLY A 32 3.28 9.21 -10.18
CA GLY A 32 3.88 8.22 -9.30
C GLY A 32 2.85 7.32 -8.63
N ARG A 33 3.33 6.39 -7.81
CA ARG A 33 2.49 5.40 -7.10
C ARG A 33 2.02 5.86 -5.71
N MET A 34 2.29 7.11 -5.35
CA MET A 34 2.01 7.68 -4.03
C MET A 34 0.54 7.51 -3.59
N ALA A 35 -0.41 7.88 -4.47
CA ALA A 35 -1.84 7.75 -4.18
C ALA A 35 -2.27 6.28 -4.05
N ALA A 36 -1.73 5.40 -4.89
CA ALA A 36 -2.03 3.96 -4.84
C ALA A 36 -1.47 3.32 -3.56
N ILE A 37 -0.23 3.64 -3.17
CA ILE A 37 0.38 3.19 -1.90
C ILE A 37 -0.46 3.64 -0.72
N TYR A 38 -0.85 4.93 -0.68
CA TYR A 38 -1.69 5.46 0.40
C TYR A 38 -3.05 4.76 0.46
N SER A 39 -3.73 4.62 -0.68
CA SER A 39 -5.03 3.95 -0.74
C SER A 39 -4.93 2.48 -0.31
N ALA A 40 -3.89 1.76 -0.74
CA ALA A 40 -3.64 0.38 -0.32
C ALA A 40 -3.46 0.26 1.19
N ALA A 41 -2.68 1.17 1.79
CA ALA A 41 -2.48 1.21 3.24
C ALA A 41 -3.80 1.44 4.00
N VAL A 42 -4.62 2.40 3.56
CA VAL A 42 -5.92 2.68 4.21
C VAL A 42 -6.88 1.50 4.05
N MET A 43 -7.00 0.91 2.87
CA MET A 43 -7.87 -0.26 2.64
C MET A 43 -7.42 -1.44 3.49
N ALA A 44 -6.12 -1.74 3.52
CA ALA A 44 -5.55 -2.81 4.33
C ALA A 44 -5.81 -2.61 5.84
N LYS A 45 -5.68 -1.36 6.34
CA LYS A 45 -5.95 -1.03 7.74
C LYS A 45 -7.44 -1.04 8.10
N ASN A 46 -8.33 -0.77 7.14
CA ASN A 46 -9.78 -0.77 7.32
C ASN A 46 -10.38 -2.18 7.35
N ARG A 47 -9.59 -3.22 7.09
CA ARG A 47 -9.97 -4.61 7.31
C ARG A 47 -10.54 -4.79 8.73
N LYS A 48 -11.69 -5.43 8.84
CA LYS A 48 -12.41 -5.70 10.10
C LYS A 48 -12.15 -7.12 10.59
N LYS A 49 -12.00 -8.08 9.68
CA LYS A 49 -11.63 -9.46 9.97
C LYS A 49 -10.22 -9.57 10.54
N SER A 50 -9.98 -10.67 11.25
CA SER A 50 -8.63 -11.05 11.67
C SER A 50 -7.71 -11.33 10.46
N GLY A 51 -6.42 -11.42 10.73
CA GLY A 51 -5.38 -11.61 9.71
C GLY A 51 -4.76 -10.29 9.27
N VAL A 52 -3.98 -10.35 8.19
CA VAL A 52 -3.28 -9.20 7.60
C VAL A 52 -3.68 -9.08 6.13
N THR A 53 -3.51 -7.89 5.56
CA THR A 53 -3.54 -7.69 4.12
C THR A 53 -2.11 -7.71 3.60
N HIS A 54 -1.83 -8.54 2.60
CA HIS A 54 -0.52 -8.56 1.94
C HIS A 54 -0.46 -7.45 0.89
N VAL A 55 0.41 -6.47 1.08
CA VAL A 55 0.60 -5.38 0.11
C VAL A 55 1.91 -5.58 -0.62
N PHE A 56 1.84 -5.66 -1.94
CA PHE A 56 2.99 -5.76 -2.82
C PHE A 56 3.14 -4.47 -3.62
N VAL A 57 4.34 -3.89 -3.64
CA VAL A 57 4.63 -2.68 -4.41
C VAL A 57 5.77 -2.99 -5.38
N HIS A 58 5.50 -2.85 -6.67
CA HIS A 58 6.46 -3.09 -7.74
C HIS A 58 7.14 -1.78 -8.19
N ASP A 59 8.26 -1.89 -8.92
CA ASP A 59 9.09 -0.79 -9.41
C ASP A 59 9.54 0.19 -8.30
N MET A 60 9.96 -0.35 -7.16
CA MET A 60 10.47 0.42 -6.01
C MET A 60 11.89 0.98 -6.23
N ASP A 61 12.11 1.67 -7.36
CA ASP A 61 13.43 2.20 -7.75
C ASP A 61 13.63 3.65 -7.29
N ARG A 62 12.57 4.46 -7.41
CA ARG A 62 12.57 5.90 -7.10
C ARG A 62 12.46 6.17 -5.60
N ARG A 63 13.13 7.25 -5.15
CA ARG A 63 13.18 7.66 -3.73
C ARG A 63 11.80 8.02 -3.17
N VAL A 64 10.94 8.65 -3.97
CA VAL A 64 9.63 9.13 -3.48
C VAL A 64 8.69 7.97 -3.18
N GLU A 65 8.62 6.94 -4.03
CA GLU A 65 7.83 5.74 -3.80
C GLU A 65 8.33 4.97 -2.56
N LYS A 66 9.66 4.90 -2.34
CA LYS A 66 10.26 4.34 -1.11
C LYS A 66 9.80 5.10 0.13
N MET A 67 9.88 6.44 0.10
CA MET A 67 9.44 7.27 1.24
C MET A 67 7.95 7.09 1.54
N TYR A 68 7.10 6.99 0.51
CA TYR A 68 5.66 6.76 0.70
C TYR A 68 5.37 5.36 1.23
N ALA A 69 6.05 4.33 0.74
CA ALA A 69 5.91 2.98 1.28
C ALA A 69 6.35 2.92 2.75
N GLU A 70 7.48 3.55 3.10
CA GLU A 70 7.92 3.61 4.50
C GLU A 70 6.97 4.42 5.39
N ALA A 71 6.37 5.51 4.88
CA ALA A 71 5.44 6.33 5.65
C ALA A 71 4.08 5.66 5.89
N PHE A 72 3.55 4.93 4.90
CA PHE A 72 2.17 4.41 4.94
C PHE A 72 2.08 2.91 5.15
N LEU A 73 3.05 2.13 4.66
CA LEU A 73 3.12 0.68 4.85
C LEU A 73 4.05 0.30 6.01
N CYS A 74 4.99 1.18 6.39
CA CYS A 74 5.91 1.06 7.51
C CYS A 74 6.97 -0.03 7.38
N LYS A 75 8.20 0.32 7.74
CA LYS A 75 9.32 -0.61 7.77
C LYS A 75 9.09 -1.79 8.72
N LYS A 76 8.33 -1.59 9.81
CA LYS A 76 7.97 -2.66 10.76
C LYS A 76 7.12 -3.79 10.15
N HIS A 77 6.39 -3.49 9.07
CA HIS A 77 5.55 -4.45 8.36
C HIS A 77 6.22 -4.98 7.08
N PHE A 78 7.44 -4.52 6.77
CA PHE A 78 8.18 -5.00 5.61
C PHE A 78 8.66 -6.43 5.85
N VAL A 79 8.29 -7.34 4.94
CA VAL A 79 8.65 -8.75 5.05
C VAL A 79 9.93 -9.02 4.28
N LYS A 80 9.93 -8.72 2.98
CA LYS A 80 11.10 -8.91 2.09
C LYS A 80 10.95 -8.15 0.78
N ALA A 81 12.07 -8.03 0.06
CA ALA A 81 12.10 -7.63 -1.33
C ALA A 81 12.62 -8.78 -2.20
N VAL A 82 12.01 -8.98 -3.36
CA VAL A 82 12.50 -9.87 -4.41
C VAL A 82 12.64 -9.05 -5.69
N GLY A 83 13.89 -8.75 -6.06
CA GLY A 83 14.16 -7.79 -7.13
C GLY A 83 13.56 -6.42 -6.81
N ARG A 84 12.67 -5.94 -7.69
CA ARG A 84 11.98 -4.64 -7.56
C ARG A 84 10.61 -4.72 -6.89
N LEU A 85 10.22 -5.91 -6.44
CA LEU A 85 8.96 -6.18 -5.76
C LEU A 85 9.16 -6.20 -4.26
N TRP A 86 8.50 -5.30 -3.53
CA TRP A 86 8.54 -5.22 -2.08
C TRP A 86 7.23 -5.76 -1.50
N HIS A 87 7.32 -6.54 -0.41
CA HIS A 87 6.18 -7.15 0.27
C HIS A 87 6.05 -6.63 1.70
N PHE A 88 4.82 -6.25 2.07
CA PHE A 88 4.42 -5.84 3.40
C PHE A 88 3.22 -6.64 3.91
N GLU A 89 3.15 -6.83 5.23
CA GLU A 89 2.01 -7.45 5.93
C GLU A 89 1.33 -6.42 6.83
N ILE A 90 0.20 -5.88 6.36
CA ILE A 90 -0.48 -4.77 7.01
C ILE A 90 -1.62 -5.29 7.90
N PRO A 91 -1.54 -5.11 9.23
CA PRO A 91 -2.60 -5.51 10.14
C PRO A 91 -3.77 -4.50 10.17
N PRO A 92 -4.98 -4.94 10.54
CA PRO A 92 -6.11 -4.08 10.86
C PRO A 92 -5.77 -2.99 11.88
N ALA A 93 -6.39 -1.82 11.74
CA ALA A 93 -6.21 -0.70 12.68
C ALA A 93 -6.65 -1.05 14.11
N ALA A 94 -7.63 -1.94 14.27
CA ALA A 94 -8.07 -2.44 15.57
C ALA A 94 -6.94 -3.10 16.38
N ASN A 95 -5.92 -3.64 15.71
CA ASN A 95 -4.83 -4.37 16.36
C ASN A 95 -3.63 -3.48 16.72
N VAL A 96 -3.44 -2.34 16.03
CA VAL A 96 -2.18 -1.55 16.10
C VAL A 96 -2.41 -0.04 16.19
N GLY A 97 -3.66 0.42 16.31
CA GLY A 97 -4.01 1.84 16.42
C GLY A 97 -4.15 2.56 15.07
N ARG A 98 -4.47 3.86 15.13
CA ARG A 98 -4.81 4.65 13.92
C ARG A 98 -3.60 5.11 13.12
N ASN A 99 -2.43 5.26 13.74
CA ASN A 99 -1.21 5.67 13.02
C ASN A 99 -0.75 4.58 12.05
N PHE A 100 -0.27 4.97 10.87
CA PHE A 100 0.27 4.00 9.91
C PHE A 100 1.46 3.24 10.52
N CYS A 101 2.38 3.99 11.14
CA CYS A 101 3.47 3.49 11.97
C CYS A 101 3.22 3.90 13.42
#